data_AF-A0A957CM38-F1
#
_entry.id   AF-A0A957CM38-F1
#
_cell.length_a   1.000
_cell.length_b   1.000
_cell.length_c   1.000
_cell.angle_alpha   90.00
_cell.angle_beta   90.00
_cell.angle_gamma   90.00
#
_symmetry.space_group_name_H-M   'P 1'
#
loop_
_entity.id
_entity.type
_entity.pdbx_description
1 polymer ?
#
loop_
_entity_poly.entity_id
_entity_poly.type
_entity_poly.pdbx_seq_one_letter_code
_entity_poly.pdbx_strand_id
1 'polypeptide(L)' 'FGGITRGDEVARGIIEALKLVQTDVPMVVRLAGTNAKEGLAILADADMETAVSLTDAARKSVAAAKRAKGA' A
#
# COMPACT_ATOMS: atom_id res chain seq x y z
N PHE A 1 -0.31 1.44 10.54
CA PHE A 1 -0.84 0.75 11.73
C PHE A 1 -2.22 1.32 12.01
N GLY A 2 -3.26 0.48 12.06
CA GLY A 2 -4.63 0.95 12.29
C GLY A 2 -5.08 0.91 13.76
N GLY A 3 -4.41 0.13 14.62
CA GLY A 3 -4.96 -0.15 15.95
C GLY A 3 -6.34 -0.81 15.82
N ILE A 4 -7.39 -0.11 16.28
CA ILE A 4 -8.80 -0.51 16.12
C ILE A 4 -9.38 -0.18 14.73
N THR A 5 -8.75 0.72 13.97
CA THR A 5 -9.22 1.13 12.65
C THR A 5 -9.20 -0.05 11.68
N ARG A 6 -10.31 -0.22 10.95
CA ARG A 6 -10.48 -1.33 10.01
C ARG A 6 -9.65 -1.10 8.74
N GLY A 7 -8.85 -2.10 8.37
CA GLY A 7 -7.94 -2.04 7.25
C GLY A 7 -8.62 -1.94 5.89
N ASP A 8 -9.80 -2.55 5.74
CA ASP A 8 -10.65 -2.45 4.55
C ASP A 8 -11.17 -1.02 4.30
N GLU A 9 -11.57 -0.31 5.35
CA GLU A 9 -11.97 1.11 5.25
C GLU A 9 -10.79 2.02 4.89
N VAL A 10 -9.63 1.80 5.51
CA VAL A 10 -8.39 2.51 5.15
C VAL A 10 -8.03 2.26 3.69
N ALA A 11 -8.12 1.02 3.22
CA ALA A 11 -7.83 0.66 1.84
C ALA A 11 -8.74 1.41 0.86
N ARG A 12 -10.06 1.40 1.11
CA ARG A 12 -11.03 2.15 0.29
C ARG A 12 -10.72 3.65 0.26
N GLY A 13 -10.39 4.23 1.42
CA GLY A 13 -10.02 5.64 1.51
C GLY A 13 -8.78 5.99 0.67
N ILE A 14 -7.78 5.11 0.64
CA ILE A 14 -6.58 5.27 -0.21
C ILE A 14 -6.97 5.25 -1.69
N ILE A 15 -7.83 4.31 -2.11
CA ILE A 15 -8.30 4.24 -3.51
C ILE A 15 -9.04 5.52 -3.92
N GLU A 16 -9.95 6.02 -3.08
CA GLU A 16 -10.64 7.28 -3.38
C GLU A 16 -9.68 8.47 -3.46
N ALA A 17 -8.66 8.51 -2.60
CA ALA A 17 -7.64 9.57 -2.65
C ALA A 17 -6.82 9.52 -3.95
N LEU A 18 -6.48 8.33 -4.45
CA LEU A 18 -5.73 8.17 -5.70
C LEU A 18 -6.52 8.58 -6.95
N LYS A 19 -7.86 8.55 -6.89
CA LYS A 19 -8.71 9.10 -7.96
C LYS A 19 -8.63 10.62 -8.04
N LEU A 20 -8.37 11.28 -6.90
CA LEU A 20 -8.26 12.73 -6.80
C LEU A 20 -6.84 13.22 -7.08
N VAL A 21 -5.84 12.41 -6.72
CA VAL A 21 -4.42 12.72 -6.87
C VAL A 21 -3.75 11.64 -7.71
N GLN A 22 -3.52 11.96 -8.99
CA GLN A 22 -2.77 11.09 -9.89
C GLN A 22 -1.28 11.13 -9.52
N THR A 23 -0.66 9.96 -9.45
CA THR A 23 0.75 9.78 -9.10
C THR A 23 1.34 8.63 -9.88
N ASP A 24 2.52 8.85 -10.46
CA ASP A 24 3.31 7.81 -11.15
C ASP A 24 4.34 7.16 -10.22
N VAL A 25 4.31 7.53 -8.92
CA VAL A 25 5.23 6.99 -7.92
C VAL A 25 4.78 5.59 -7.51
N PRO A 26 5.67 4.57 -7.53
CA PRO A 26 5.32 3.22 -7.13
C PRO A 26 5.00 3.16 -5.63
N MET A 27 3.89 2.49 -5.31
CA MET A 27 3.37 2.45 -3.95
C MET A 27 3.61 1.08 -3.30
N VAL A 28 4.10 1.11 -2.06
CA VAL A 28 4.32 -0.08 -1.23
C VAL A 28 3.53 0.07 0.05
N VAL A 29 2.70 -0.93 0.38
CA VAL A 29 1.81 -0.88 1.53
C VAL A 29 2.11 -2.01 2.50
N ARG A 30 2.27 -1.65 3.78
CA ARG A 30 2.15 -2.57 4.91
C ARG A 30 0.96 -2.19 5.75
N LEU A 31 -0.01 -3.10 5.86
CA LEU A 31 -1.21 -2.93 6.65
C LEU A 31 -1.30 -3.98 7.76
N ALA A 32 -1.73 -3.56 8.95
CA ALA A 32 -2.01 -4.44 10.07
C ALA A 32 -3.07 -3.82 10.99
N GLY A 33 -3.91 -4.69 11.55
CA GLY A 33 -5.09 -4.33 12.34
C GLY A 33 -6.26 -5.25 11.98
N THR A 34 -7.47 -4.84 12.36
CA THR A 34 -8.73 -5.49 11.98
C THR A 34 -8.92 -5.47 10.47
N ASN A 35 -9.41 -6.56 9.87
CA ASN A 35 -9.64 -6.70 8.41
C ASN A 35 -8.42 -6.34 7.53
N ALA A 36 -7.20 -6.56 8.04
CA ALA A 36 -6.00 -6.23 7.29
C ALA A 36 -5.84 -7.10 6.03
N LYS A 37 -6.32 -8.35 6.03
CA LYS A 37 -6.23 -9.24 4.86
C LYS A 37 -7.10 -8.70 3.71
N GLU A 38 -8.31 -8.30 4.03
CA GLU A 38 -9.26 -7.71 3.09
C GLU A 38 -8.75 -6.36 2.56
N GLY A 39 -8.24 -5.51 3.45
CA GLY A 39 -7.62 -4.24 3.05
C GLY A 39 -6.40 -4.43 2.15
N LEU A 40 -5.54 -5.42 2.42
CA LEU A 40 -4.39 -5.74 1.58
C LEU A 40 -4.81 -6.27 0.20
N ALA A 41 -5.88 -7.07 0.11
CA ALA A 41 -6.41 -7.55 -1.16
C ALA A 41 -6.91 -6.37 -2.03
N ILE A 42 -7.70 -5.45 -1.44
CA ILE A 42 -8.19 -4.25 -2.13
C ILE A 42 -7.04 -3.41 -2.70
N LEU A 43 -5.95 -3.24 -1.94
CA LEU A 43 -4.80 -2.44 -2.36
C LEU A 43 -3.92 -3.16 -3.40
N ALA A 44 -3.81 -4.49 -3.31
CA ALA A 44 -3.10 -5.28 -4.30
C ALA A 44 -3.79 -5.23 -5.68
N ASP A 45 -5.12 -5.25 -5.70
CA ASP A 45 -5.91 -5.11 -6.94
C ASP A 45 -5.75 -3.72 -7.57
N ALA A 46 -5.28 -2.73 -6.80
CA ALA A 46 -5.01 -1.36 -7.24
C ALA A 46 -3.53 -1.09 -7.53
N ASP A 47 -2.78 -2.14 -7.92
CA ASP A 47 -1.37 -2.08 -8.34
C ASP A 47 -0.39 -1.59 -7.26
N MET A 48 -0.74 -1.80 -5.97
CA MET A 48 0.16 -1.52 -4.86
C MET A 48 0.90 -2.79 -4.39
N GLU A 49 2.21 -2.69 -4.22
CA GLU A 49 3.02 -3.82 -3.73
C GLU A 49 2.80 -4.00 -2.21
N THR A 50 2.26 -5.15 -1.80
CA THR A 50 2.01 -5.42 -0.37
C THR A 50 3.23 -5.97 0.35
N ALA A 51 3.38 -5.61 1.63
CA ALA A 51 4.51 -6.01 2.47
C ALA A 51 4.06 -6.63 3.80
N VAL A 52 4.78 -7.65 4.26
CA VAL A 52 4.42 -8.44 5.45
C VAL A 52 5.01 -7.89 6.75
N SER A 53 6.11 -7.14 6.66
CA SER A 53 6.79 -6.50 7.80
C SER A 53 7.28 -5.11 7.43
N LEU A 54 7.65 -4.30 8.43
CA LEU A 54 8.25 -2.98 8.18
C LEU A 54 9.57 -3.09 7.43
N THR A 55 10.40 -4.09 7.77
CA THR A 55 11.67 -4.34 7.08
C THR A 55 11.45 -4.76 5.63
N ASP A 56 10.44 -5.60 5.37
CA ASP A 56 10.04 -5.99 4.01
C ASP A 56 9.55 -4.77 3.21
N ALA A 57 8.68 -3.95 3.82
CA ALA A 57 8.18 -2.72 3.21
C ALA A 57 9.33 -1.77 2.83
N ALA A 58 10.26 -1.52 3.76
CA ALA A 58 11.41 -0.67 3.49
C ALA A 58 12.28 -1.18 2.33
N ARG A 59 12.56 -2.49 2.30
CA ARG A 59 13.33 -3.11 1.20
C ARG A 59 12.62 -2.97 -0.14
N LYS A 60 11.32 -3.25 -0.18
CA LYS A 60 10.48 -3.13 -1.39
C LYS A 60 10.38 -1.68 -1.86
N SER A 61 10.19 -0.72 -0.97
CA SER A 61 10.15 0.70 -1.32
C SER A 61 11.46 1.17 -1.94
N VAL A 62 12.60 0.78 -1.38
CA VAL A 62 13.92 1.12 -1.96
C VAL A 62 14.10 0.47 -3.33
N ALA A 63 13.70 -0.80 -3.50
CA ALA A 63 13.77 -1.49 -4.78
C ALA A 63 12.86 -0.81 -5.83
N ALA A 64 11.63 -0.47 -5.45
CA ALA A 64 10.67 0.22 -6.31
C ALA A 64 11.18 1.59 -6.76
N ALA A 65 11.75 2.38 -5.84
CA ALA A 65 12.34 3.68 -6.17
C ALA A 65 13.53 3.57 -7.14
N LYS A 66 14.35 2.50 -7.02
CA LYS A 66 15.43 2.24 -7.97
C LYS A 66 14.91 1.85 -9.36
N ARG A 67 13.86 1.03 -9.43
CA ARG A 67 13.20 0.68 -10.71
C ARG A 67 12.64 1.91 -11.41
N ALA A 68 11.95 2.78 -10.67
CA ALA A 68 11.36 4.01 -11.21
C ALA A 68 12.40 5.02 -11.72
N LYS A 69 13.61 5.06 -11.14
CA LYS A 69 14.71 5.94 -11.62
C LYS A 69 15.45 5.40 -12.84
N GLY A 70 15.26 4.13 -13.19
CA GLY A 70 15.91 3.48 -14.33
C GLY A 70 15.01 3.36 -15.57
N ALA A 71 13.77 3.84 -15.49
CA ALA A 71 12.81 3.90 -16.59
C ALA A 71 12.80 5.28 -17.24
#